data_AF-A0A7X2KJM8-F1
#
_entry.id   AF-A0A7X2KJM8-F1
#
_cell.length_a   1.000
_cell.length_b   1.000
_cell.length_c   1.000
_cell.angle_alpha   90.00
_cell.angle_beta   90.00
_cell.angle_gamma   90.00
#
_symmetry.space_group_name_H-M   'P 1'
#
loop_
_entity.id
_entity.type
_entity.pdbx_description
1 polymer ?
#
loop_
_entity_poly.entity_id
_entity_poly.type
_entity_poly.pdbx_seq_one_letter_code
_entity_poly.pdbx_strand_id
1 'polypeptide(L)'
;MDQIKSQEQLELEQAMQLAIDDRFTLTDDGDVTWALGKLEEIEEKRSNNQKIVEEAIYPHQLKINQAKEWLAKTNQKLNESRDYYIGLIREYTDPKQAKKQTYKLPTPNGNISYAKKQAEYKHDDKKLLEVLPDEFIKTETVKKVKWGEYKKHIKDYPVKDGKIIDPETGEMLQGVEQTKPARREFTIKPVKEDK
;
A
#
# COMPACT_ATOMS: atom_id res chain seq x y z
N MET A 1 -52.38 9.68 -26.59
CA MET A 1 -53.01 9.02 -25.42
C MET A 1 -52.10 9.31 -24.26
N ASP A 2 -52.35 10.42 -23.57
CA ASP A 2 -51.58 10.81 -22.39
C ASP A 2 -51.73 9.74 -21.32
N GLN A 3 -50.60 9.24 -20.83
CA GLN A 3 -50.55 8.37 -19.67
C GLN A 3 -51.00 9.20 -18.46
N ILE A 4 -52.23 8.99 -18.02
CA ILE A 4 -52.69 9.48 -16.71
C ILE A 4 -51.85 8.73 -15.68
N LYS A 5 -50.89 9.42 -15.06
CA LYS A 5 -50.11 8.92 -13.93
C LYS A 5 -51.09 8.47 -12.84
N SER A 6 -50.89 7.28 -12.27
CA SER A 6 -51.74 6.81 -11.16
C SER A 6 -51.58 7.74 -9.95
N GLN A 7 -52.58 7.80 -9.07
CA GLN A 7 -52.50 8.62 -7.85
C GLN A 7 -51.26 8.26 -7.01
N GLU A 8 -50.93 6.98 -6.90
CA GLU A 8 -49.72 6.51 -6.22
C GLU A 8 -48.43 7.04 -6.86
N GLN A 9 -48.38 7.13 -8.21
CA GLN A 9 -47.22 7.71 -8.91
C GLN A 9 -47.09 9.21 -8.66
N LEU A 10 -48.22 9.91 -8.57
CA LEU A 10 -48.25 11.35 -8.28
C LEU A 10 -47.80 11.65 -6.85
N GLU A 11 -48.26 10.85 -5.88
CA GLU A 11 -47.86 10.96 -4.47
C GLU A 11 -46.37 10.64 -4.27
N LEU A 12 -45.85 9.63 -4.95
CA LEU A 12 -44.43 9.28 -4.90
C LEU A 12 -43.56 10.41 -5.48
N GLU A 13 -43.98 11.00 -6.59
CA GLU A 13 -43.28 12.09 -7.26
C GLU A 13 -43.29 13.36 -6.41
N GLN A 14 -44.42 13.67 -5.75
CA GLN A 14 -44.52 14.78 -4.79
C GLN A 14 -43.65 14.57 -3.55
N ALA A 15 -43.65 13.36 -2.98
CA ALA A 15 -42.81 13.04 -1.82
C ALA A 15 -41.31 13.07 -2.18
N MET A 16 -40.94 12.60 -3.38
CA MET A 16 -39.57 12.72 -3.89
C MET A 16 -39.18 14.19 -4.13
N GLN A 17 -40.09 15.01 -4.64
CA GLN A 17 -39.83 16.43 -4.88
C GLN A 17 -39.63 17.19 -3.56
N LEU A 18 -40.48 16.95 -2.57
CA LEU A 18 -40.33 17.51 -1.21
C LEU A 18 -39.00 17.08 -0.56
N ALA A 19 -38.60 15.81 -0.72
CA ALA A 19 -37.32 15.30 -0.22
C ALA A 19 -36.09 15.79 -1.03
N ILE A 20 -36.29 16.36 -2.22
CA ILE A 20 -35.25 17.04 -3.00
C ILE A 20 -35.14 18.50 -2.54
N ASP A 21 -36.27 19.16 -2.32
CA ASP A 21 -36.34 20.55 -1.86
C ASP A 21 -35.80 20.72 -0.42
N ASP A 22 -35.87 19.69 0.42
CA ASP A 22 -35.27 19.67 1.77
C ASP A 22 -33.74 19.51 1.80
N ARG A 23 -33.07 19.36 0.63
CA ARG A 23 -31.60 19.28 0.57
C ARG A 23 -31.00 20.67 0.48
N PHE A 24 -30.08 20.97 1.39
CA PHE A 24 -29.26 22.16 1.30
C PHE A 24 -28.42 22.13 0.00
N THR A 25 -28.66 23.10 -0.88
CA THR A 25 -27.97 23.23 -2.16
C THR A 25 -26.99 24.40 -2.08
N LEU A 26 -25.74 24.19 -2.47
CA LEU A 26 -24.75 25.26 -2.55
C LEU A 26 -25.04 26.07 -3.82
N THR A 27 -25.34 27.36 -3.67
CA THR A 27 -25.78 28.24 -4.75
C THR A 27 -24.77 29.30 -5.12
N ASP A 28 -23.85 29.65 -4.21
CA ASP A 28 -22.79 30.61 -4.45
C ASP A 28 -21.42 30.20 -3.84
N ASP A 29 -20.38 30.99 -4.14
CA ASP A 29 -19.03 30.76 -3.64
C ASP A 29 -18.92 30.88 -2.09
N GLY A 30 -19.83 31.63 -1.46
CA GLY A 30 -19.95 31.73 -0.01
C GLY A 30 -20.46 30.43 0.61
N ASP A 31 -21.46 29.79 0.01
CA ASP A 31 -21.95 28.47 0.40
C ASP A 31 -20.84 27.41 0.30
N VAL A 32 -20.01 27.47 -0.76
CA VAL A 32 -18.84 26.60 -0.91
C VAL A 32 -17.82 26.84 0.20
N THR A 33 -17.56 28.10 0.55
CA THR A 33 -16.66 28.46 1.65
C THR A 33 -17.16 27.90 2.98
N TRP A 34 -18.46 28.04 3.26
CA TRP A 34 -19.09 27.44 4.44
C TRP A 34 -18.97 25.91 4.45
N ALA A 35 -19.23 25.24 3.32
CA ALA A 35 -19.14 23.78 3.21
C ALA A 35 -17.69 23.28 3.44
N LEU A 36 -16.69 24.01 2.97
CA LEU A 36 -15.28 23.72 3.24
C LEU A 36 -14.94 23.91 4.73
N GLY A 37 -15.45 24.97 5.38
CA GLY A 37 -15.31 25.14 6.83
C GLY A 37 -15.97 24.02 7.63
N LYS A 38 -17.12 23.51 7.18
CA LYS A 38 -17.77 22.34 7.80
C LYS A 38 -16.93 21.07 7.65
N LEU A 39 -16.27 20.90 6.51
CA LEU A 39 -15.35 19.78 6.31
C LEU A 39 -14.13 19.87 7.25
N GLU A 40 -13.61 21.06 7.48
CA GLU A 40 -12.53 21.30 8.45
C GLU A 40 -12.95 20.95 9.89
N GLU A 41 -14.13 21.42 10.34
CA GLU A 41 -14.68 21.04 11.65
C GLU A 41 -14.82 19.51 11.81
N ILE A 42 -15.20 18.80 10.73
CA ILE A 42 -15.31 17.33 10.73
C ILE A 42 -13.93 16.68 10.88
N GLU A 43 -12.92 17.15 10.13
CA GLU A 43 -11.57 16.62 10.23
C GLU A 43 -10.92 16.92 11.59
N GLU A 44 -11.19 18.08 12.19
CA GLU A 44 -10.74 18.39 13.54
C GLU A 44 -11.35 17.42 14.56
N LYS A 45 -12.67 17.18 14.48
CA LYS A 45 -13.34 16.17 15.33
C LYS A 45 -12.75 14.78 15.12
N ARG A 46 -12.43 14.42 13.87
CA ARG A 46 -11.81 13.13 13.55
C ARG A 46 -10.43 13.00 14.18
N SER A 47 -9.62 14.06 14.10
CA SER A 47 -8.30 14.15 14.74
C SER A 47 -8.40 14.04 16.27
N ASN A 48 -9.35 14.76 16.89
CA ASN A 48 -9.58 14.68 18.33
C ASN A 48 -10.04 13.28 18.77
N ASN A 49 -10.94 12.64 18.02
CA ASN A 49 -11.35 11.26 18.28
C ASN A 49 -10.14 10.30 18.23
N GLN A 50 -9.23 10.51 17.28
CA GLN A 50 -8.01 9.70 17.18
C GLN A 50 -7.08 9.93 18.40
N LYS A 51 -6.89 11.18 18.84
CA LYS A 51 -6.11 11.49 20.05
C LYS A 51 -6.66 10.83 21.30
N ILE A 52 -7.99 10.82 21.49
CA ILE A 52 -8.63 10.15 22.63
C ILE A 52 -8.27 8.66 22.66
N VAL A 53 -8.27 8.00 21.50
CA VAL A 53 -7.89 6.59 21.39
C VAL A 53 -6.40 6.40 21.69
N GLU A 54 -5.53 7.26 21.15
CA GLU A 54 -4.09 7.21 21.41
C GLU A 54 -3.76 7.39 22.90
N GLU A 55 -4.40 8.36 23.57
CA GLU A 55 -4.29 8.61 25.01
C GLU A 55 -4.78 7.42 25.84
N ALA A 56 -5.89 6.78 25.43
CA ALA A 56 -6.41 5.60 26.10
C ALA A 56 -5.48 4.39 25.96
N ILE A 57 -4.81 4.21 24.81
CA ILE A 57 -3.91 3.08 24.54
C ILE A 57 -2.55 3.28 25.19
N TYR A 58 -2.06 4.51 25.31
CA TYR A 58 -0.75 4.85 25.87
C TYR A 58 -0.41 4.15 27.21
N PRO A 59 -1.25 4.18 28.26
CA PRO A 59 -0.94 3.51 29.53
C PRO A 59 -0.85 1.99 29.39
N HIS A 60 -1.58 1.37 28.44
CA HIS A 60 -1.48 -0.06 28.17
C HIS A 60 -0.16 -0.41 27.48
N GLN A 61 0.28 0.40 26.52
CA GLN A 61 1.59 0.22 25.89
C GLN A 61 2.72 0.33 26.92
N LEU A 62 2.62 1.29 27.85
CA LEU A 62 3.58 1.42 28.94
C LEU A 62 3.64 0.16 29.82
N LYS A 63 2.48 -0.40 30.20
CA LYS A 63 2.41 -1.66 30.96
C LYS A 63 3.01 -2.84 30.20
N ILE A 64 2.75 -2.95 28.90
CA ILE A 64 3.34 -3.99 28.04
C ILE A 64 4.86 -3.86 28.03
N ASN A 65 5.39 -2.65 27.90
CA ASN A 65 6.83 -2.41 27.91
C ASN A 65 7.45 -2.77 29.27
N GLN A 66 6.82 -2.36 30.37
CA GLN A 66 7.25 -2.74 31.73
C GLN A 66 7.24 -4.26 31.94
N ALA A 67 6.22 -4.96 31.45
CA ALA A 67 6.14 -6.42 31.53
C ALA A 67 7.27 -7.09 30.72
N LYS A 68 7.59 -6.58 29.52
CA LYS A 68 8.72 -7.04 28.71
C LYS A 68 10.06 -6.82 29.41
N GLU A 69 10.26 -5.65 30.01
CA GLU A 69 11.48 -5.34 30.78
C GLU A 69 11.63 -6.25 32.00
N TRP A 70 10.54 -6.46 32.75
CA TRP A 70 10.55 -7.39 33.87
C TRP A 70 10.87 -8.82 33.43
N LEU A 71 10.28 -9.29 32.32
CA LEU A 71 10.58 -10.61 31.74
C LEU A 71 12.05 -10.72 31.34
N ALA A 72 12.60 -9.70 30.69
CA ALA A 72 14.01 -9.65 30.28
C ALA A 72 14.95 -9.71 31.50
N LYS A 73 14.66 -8.94 32.55
CA LYS A 73 15.42 -8.96 33.82
C LYS A 73 15.31 -10.31 34.52
N THR A 74 14.10 -10.87 34.61
CA THR A 74 13.85 -12.18 35.23
C THR A 74 14.64 -13.28 34.52
N ASN A 75 14.69 -13.24 33.19
CA ASN A 75 15.42 -14.22 32.38
C ASN A 75 16.91 -13.88 32.19
N GLN A 76 17.39 -12.75 32.72
CA GLN A 76 18.76 -12.28 32.46
C GLN A 76 19.80 -13.34 32.86
N LYS A 77 19.73 -13.87 34.08
CA LYS A 77 20.66 -14.91 34.55
C LYS A 77 20.57 -16.21 33.75
N LEU A 78 19.37 -16.56 33.29
CA LEU A 78 19.17 -17.74 32.45
C LEU A 78 19.80 -17.54 31.06
N ASN A 79 19.67 -16.34 30.49
CA ASN A 79 20.31 -15.97 29.24
C ASN A 79 21.84 -15.93 29.38
N GLU A 80 22.37 -15.33 30.44
CA GLU A 80 23.80 -15.32 30.74
C GLU A 80 24.37 -16.74 30.89
N SER A 81 23.66 -17.62 31.62
CA SER A 81 24.02 -19.03 31.77
C SER A 81 23.98 -19.77 30.42
N ARG A 82 22.93 -19.55 29.63
CA ARG A 82 22.82 -20.12 28.27
C ARG A 82 23.99 -19.69 27.40
N ASP A 83 24.31 -18.40 27.38
CA ASP A 83 25.38 -17.86 26.55
C ASP A 83 26.76 -18.35 27.01
N TYR A 84 26.97 -18.50 28.32
CA TYR A 84 28.15 -19.14 28.88
C TYR A 84 28.34 -20.57 28.35
N TYR A 85 27.31 -21.43 28.43
CA TYR A 85 27.40 -22.80 27.94
C TYR A 85 27.53 -22.88 26.40
N ILE A 86 26.88 -21.97 25.66
CA ILE A 86 27.09 -21.85 24.21
C ILE A 86 28.56 -21.50 23.91
N GLY A 87 29.17 -20.61 24.71
CA GLY A 87 30.58 -20.28 24.64
C GLY A 87 31.49 -21.50 24.79
N LEU A 88 31.27 -22.30 25.84
CA LEU A 88 32.02 -23.56 26.06
C LEU A 88 31.87 -24.55 24.91
N ILE A 89 30.64 -24.70 24.39
CA ILE A 89 30.38 -25.58 23.24
C ILE A 89 31.19 -25.10 22.03
N ARG A 90 31.14 -23.81 21.73
CA ARG A 90 31.87 -23.21 20.59
C ARG A 90 33.38 -23.35 20.74
N GLU A 91 33.94 -23.09 21.91
CA GLU A 91 35.38 -23.27 22.19
C GLU A 91 35.85 -24.70 21.86
N TYR A 92 35.01 -25.69 22.14
CA TYR A 92 35.29 -27.09 21.82
C TYR A 92 35.05 -27.45 20.34
N THR A 93 34.01 -26.91 19.70
CA THR A 93 33.59 -27.32 18.35
C THR A 93 34.19 -26.49 17.21
N ASP A 94 34.48 -25.20 17.41
CA ASP A 94 35.03 -24.31 16.38
C ASP A 94 36.39 -24.81 15.83
N PRO A 95 37.37 -25.23 16.66
CA PRO A 95 38.65 -25.76 16.14
C PRO A 95 38.49 -27.06 15.35
N LYS A 96 37.43 -27.84 15.64
CA LYS A 96 37.13 -29.10 14.94
C LYS A 96 36.42 -28.86 13.62
N GLN A 97 35.54 -27.85 13.58
CA GLN A 97 34.90 -27.41 12.37
C GLN A 97 35.92 -26.81 11.40
N ALA A 98 36.86 -25.99 11.86
CA ALA A 98 37.87 -25.38 10.99
C ALA A 98 38.69 -26.41 10.18
N LYS A 99 38.81 -27.65 10.68
CA LYS A 99 39.51 -28.76 10.01
C LYS A 99 38.65 -29.54 9.01
N LYS A 100 37.34 -29.29 8.93
CA LYS A 100 36.39 -30.08 8.11
C LYS A 100 35.44 -29.17 7.33
N GLN A 101 35.19 -29.49 6.06
CA GLN A 101 34.22 -28.77 5.21
C GLN A 101 32.79 -28.81 5.77
N THR A 102 32.45 -29.85 6.54
CA THR A 102 31.17 -29.99 7.25
C THR A 102 31.42 -30.68 8.58
N TYR A 103 30.88 -30.12 9.67
CA TYR A 103 31.01 -30.67 11.02
C TYR A 103 29.63 -30.90 11.64
N LYS A 104 29.42 -32.13 12.13
CA LYS A 104 28.22 -32.54 12.85
C LYS A 104 28.63 -33.31 14.11
N LEU A 105 28.01 -33.00 15.23
CA LEU A 105 28.17 -33.72 16.49
C LEU A 105 26.77 -34.05 17.04
N PRO A 106 26.25 -35.25 16.78
CA PRO A 106 25.01 -35.70 17.39
C PRO A 106 25.24 -36.12 18.83
N THR A 107 24.33 -35.75 19.74
CA THR A 107 24.34 -36.19 21.13
C THR A 107 22.91 -36.52 21.57
N PRO A 108 22.71 -37.33 22.63
CA PRO A 108 21.37 -37.62 23.15
C PRO A 108 20.57 -36.37 23.57
N ASN A 109 21.27 -35.29 23.94
CA ASN A 109 20.67 -34.05 24.46
C ASN A 109 20.57 -32.94 23.39
N GLY A 110 20.94 -33.22 22.14
CA GLY A 110 20.90 -32.26 21.05
C GLY A 110 21.98 -32.48 19.99
N ASN A 111 21.83 -31.79 18.87
CA ASN A 111 22.74 -31.92 17.73
C ASN A 111 23.42 -30.57 17.44
N ILE A 112 24.74 -30.59 17.23
CA ILE A 112 25.50 -29.43 16.77
C ILE A 112 25.85 -29.65 15.29
N SER A 113 25.53 -28.68 14.44
CA SER A 113 25.87 -28.74 13.01
C SER A 113 26.36 -27.40 12.51
N TYR A 114 27.51 -27.41 11.84
CA TYR A 114 28.02 -26.27 11.10
C TYR A 114 27.78 -26.52 9.63
N ALA A 115 26.80 -25.80 9.08
CA ALA A 115 26.50 -25.79 7.65
C ALA A 115 27.11 -24.53 7.04
N LYS A 116 27.75 -24.68 5.87
CA LYS A 116 28.20 -23.53 5.08
C LYS A 116 26.97 -22.80 4.56
N LYS A 117 26.72 -21.58 5.05
CA LYS A 117 25.79 -20.65 4.40
C LYS A 117 26.53 -19.97 3.25
N GLN A 118 25.87 -19.84 2.10
CA GLN A 118 26.38 -19.00 1.03
C GLN A 118 26.36 -17.54 1.48
N ALA A 119 27.31 -16.75 0.98
CA ALA A 119 27.33 -15.32 1.28
C ALA A 119 26.09 -14.66 0.67
N GLU A 120 25.41 -13.85 1.48
CA GLU A 120 24.35 -12.96 0.99
C GLU A 120 25.01 -11.67 0.51
N TYR A 121 24.92 -11.41 -0.79
CA TYR A 121 25.43 -10.19 -1.39
C TYR A 121 24.29 -9.19 -1.55
N LYS A 122 24.37 -8.09 -0.81
CA LYS A 122 23.59 -6.90 -1.13
C LYS A 122 24.21 -6.26 -2.37
N HIS A 123 23.48 -6.28 -3.48
CA HIS A 123 23.91 -5.68 -4.74
C HIS A 123 23.06 -4.45 -5.08
N ASP A 124 23.67 -3.54 -5.83
CA ASP A 124 23.00 -2.38 -6.44
C ASP A 124 23.19 -2.50 -7.94
N ASP A 125 22.16 -3.02 -8.63
CA ASP A 125 22.22 -3.30 -10.06
C ASP A 125 22.62 -2.09 -10.89
N LYS A 126 22.23 -0.88 -10.47
CA LYS A 126 22.56 0.34 -11.23
C LYS A 126 24.06 0.58 -11.28
N LYS A 127 24.75 0.39 -10.15
CA LYS A 127 26.21 0.55 -10.08
C LYS A 127 26.94 -0.61 -10.76
N LEU A 128 26.40 -1.82 -10.67
CA LEU A 128 27.00 -3.00 -11.29
C LEU A 128 26.95 -2.93 -12.82
N LEU A 129 25.87 -2.38 -13.38
CA LEU A 129 25.73 -2.18 -14.84
C LEU A 129 26.78 -1.20 -15.42
N GLU A 130 27.37 -0.32 -14.61
CA GLU A 130 28.40 0.63 -15.06
C GLU A 130 29.82 0.05 -15.07
N VAL A 131 30.06 -1.03 -14.30
CA VAL A 131 31.42 -1.52 -14.00
C VAL A 131 31.66 -2.93 -14.52
N LEU A 132 30.61 -3.75 -14.65
CA LEU A 132 30.75 -5.13 -15.10
C LEU A 132 30.90 -5.21 -16.63
N PRO A 133 31.70 -6.16 -17.14
CA PRO A 133 31.76 -6.43 -18.57
C PRO A 133 30.45 -7.09 -19.06
N ASP A 134 30.15 -6.91 -20.34
CA ASP A 134 28.89 -7.32 -20.97
C ASP A 134 28.55 -8.81 -20.78
N GLU A 135 29.54 -9.68 -20.59
CA GLU A 135 29.35 -11.12 -20.33
C GLU A 135 28.55 -11.43 -19.05
N PHE A 136 28.53 -10.50 -18.07
CA PHE A 136 27.73 -10.62 -16.85
C PHE A 136 26.45 -9.77 -16.88
N ILE A 137 26.21 -9.04 -17.97
CA ILE A 137 25.04 -8.17 -18.13
C ILE A 137 24.00 -8.89 -18.99
N LYS A 138 22.86 -9.24 -18.39
CA LYS A 138 21.72 -9.79 -19.14
C LYS A 138 20.92 -8.65 -19.76
N THR A 139 21.02 -8.46 -21.07
CA THR A 139 20.17 -7.51 -21.81
C THR A 139 18.86 -8.17 -22.22
N GLU A 140 17.77 -7.87 -21.52
CA GLU A 140 16.42 -8.25 -21.96
C GLU A 140 15.81 -7.17 -22.86
N THR A 141 15.68 -7.47 -24.16
CA THR A 141 14.96 -6.59 -25.09
C THR A 141 13.47 -6.78 -24.90
N VAL A 142 12.87 -6.04 -23.97
CA VAL A 142 11.43 -6.06 -23.77
C VAL A 142 10.77 -5.18 -24.83
N LYS A 143 10.08 -5.80 -25.80
CA LYS A 143 9.16 -5.08 -26.70
C LYS A 143 7.99 -4.56 -25.87
N LYS A 144 8.04 -3.28 -25.49
CA LYS A 144 6.93 -2.59 -24.81
C LYS A 144 6.18 -1.74 -25.82
N VAL A 145 4.85 -1.80 -25.77
CA VAL A 145 4.02 -0.83 -26.46
C VAL A 145 4.33 0.54 -25.86
N LYS A 146 4.69 1.51 -26.71
CA LYS A 146 4.81 2.91 -26.30
C LYS A 146 3.42 3.49 -26.07
N TRP A 147 2.76 3.04 -25.01
CA TRP A 147 1.36 3.37 -24.74
C TRP A 147 1.10 4.86 -24.68
N GLY A 148 2.02 5.67 -24.15
CA GLY A 148 1.89 7.13 -24.13
C GLY A 148 1.83 7.78 -25.51
N GLU A 149 2.64 7.30 -26.47
CA GLU A 149 2.61 7.78 -27.87
C GLU A 149 1.35 7.26 -28.59
N TYR A 150 1.06 5.97 -28.43
CA TYR A 150 -0.10 5.34 -29.07
C TYR A 150 -1.43 5.88 -28.55
N LYS A 151 -1.56 6.13 -27.24
CA LYS A 151 -2.74 6.76 -26.62
C LYS A 151 -2.99 8.15 -27.20
N LYS A 152 -1.96 8.95 -27.48
CA LYS A 152 -2.11 10.27 -28.10
C LYS A 152 -2.63 10.18 -29.53
N HIS A 153 -2.28 9.11 -30.25
CA HIS A 153 -2.72 8.87 -31.62
C HIS A 153 -4.20 8.48 -31.67
N ILE A 154 -4.66 7.62 -30.76
CA ILE A 154 -6.05 7.11 -30.75
C ILE A 154 -7.03 7.93 -29.88
N LYS A 155 -6.56 9.00 -29.20
CA LYS A 155 -7.37 9.75 -28.21
C LYS A 155 -8.63 10.40 -28.81
N ASP A 156 -8.57 10.75 -30.10
CA ASP A 156 -9.64 11.47 -30.82
C ASP A 156 -10.47 10.50 -31.69
N TYR A 157 -10.20 9.20 -31.63
CA TYR A 157 -10.90 8.20 -32.42
C TYR A 157 -12.31 7.98 -31.87
N PRO A 158 -13.30 7.72 -32.74
CA PRO A 158 -14.66 7.45 -32.32
C PRO A 158 -14.74 6.19 -31.44
N VAL A 159 -15.53 6.25 -30.38
CA VAL A 159 -15.76 5.14 -29.45
C VAL A 159 -17.22 4.71 -29.52
N LYS A 160 -17.45 3.41 -29.70
CA LYS A 160 -18.77 2.80 -29.63
C LYS A 160 -18.74 1.60 -28.69
N ASP A 161 -19.60 1.63 -27.66
CA ASP A 161 -19.71 0.57 -26.64
C ASP A 161 -18.35 0.19 -26.01
N GLY A 162 -17.53 1.20 -25.68
CA GLY A 162 -16.19 1.02 -25.09
C GLY A 162 -15.09 0.63 -26.08
N LYS A 163 -15.43 0.29 -27.33
CA LYS A 163 -14.47 -0.08 -28.38
C LYS A 163 -14.09 1.13 -29.23
N ILE A 164 -12.80 1.29 -29.46
CA ILE A 164 -12.26 2.38 -30.28
C ILE A 164 -12.27 1.93 -31.74
N ILE A 165 -12.79 2.75 -32.64
CA ILE A 165 -12.89 2.49 -34.07
C ILE A 165 -11.87 3.34 -34.80
N ASP A 166 -11.10 2.72 -35.69
CA ASP A 166 -10.18 3.42 -36.58
C ASP A 166 -10.97 4.23 -37.63
N PRO A 167 -10.77 5.56 -37.72
CA PRO A 167 -11.50 6.41 -38.65
C PRO A 167 -11.15 6.19 -40.12
N GLU A 168 -9.99 5.61 -40.44
CA GLU A 168 -9.58 5.36 -41.84
C GLU A 168 -10.08 4.01 -42.36
N THR A 169 -10.04 2.98 -41.52
CA THR A 169 -10.40 1.60 -41.91
C THR A 169 -11.82 1.22 -41.49
N GLY A 170 -12.39 1.91 -40.50
CA GLY A 170 -13.69 1.55 -39.91
C GLY A 170 -13.65 0.30 -39.03
N GLU A 171 -12.46 -0.27 -38.80
CA GLU A 171 -12.29 -1.48 -37.99
C GLU A 171 -12.15 -1.16 -36.49
N MET A 172 -12.54 -2.12 -35.65
CA MET A 172 -12.38 -2.01 -34.19
C MET A 172 -10.94 -2.31 -33.78
N LEU A 173 -10.30 -1.42 -33.02
CA LEU A 173 -8.96 -1.64 -32.50
C LEU A 173 -8.93 -2.81 -31.50
N GLN A 174 -8.15 -3.84 -31.79
CA GLN A 174 -7.93 -4.97 -30.89
C GLN A 174 -6.92 -4.60 -29.80
N GLY A 175 -7.20 -5.00 -28.55
CA GLY A 175 -6.31 -4.81 -27.40
C GLY A 175 -6.40 -3.45 -26.71
N VAL A 176 -7.33 -2.58 -27.12
CA VAL A 176 -7.63 -1.30 -26.45
C VAL A 176 -9.13 -1.14 -26.22
N GLU A 177 -9.51 -0.90 -24.97
CA GLU A 177 -10.88 -0.63 -24.58
C GLU A 177 -10.95 0.60 -23.65
N GLN A 178 -11.94 1.46 -23.88
CA GLN A 178 -12.23 2.58 -22.99
C GLN A 178 -13.15 2.10 -21.87
N THR A 179 -12.58 1.87 -20.69
CA THR A 179 -13.34 1.44 -19.49
C THR A 179 -14.01 2.58 -18.74
N LYS A 180 -13.48 3.81 -18.87
CA LYS A 180 -14.06 5.03 -18.29
C LYS A 180 -13.89 6.18 -19.29
N PRO A 181 -14.93 7.00 -19.51
CA PRO A 181 -14.81 8.16 -20.38
C PRO A 181 -13.88 9.19 -19.75
N ALA A 182 -13.23 10.00 -20.59
CA ALA A 182 -12.48 11.16 -20.12
C ALA A 182 -13.41 12.13 -19.39
N ARG A 183 -13.12 12.40 -18.12
CA ARG A 183 -13.89 13.33 -17.28
C ARG A 183 -12.95 14.20 -16.44
N ARG A 184 -13.45 15.34 -15.99
CA ARG A 184 -12.76 16.15 -14.99
C ARG A 184 -12.74 15.39 -13.65
N GLU A 185 -11.62 15.45 -12.95
CA GLU A 185 -11.47 14.91 -11.60
C GLU A 185 -11.67 16.04 -10.59
N PHE A 186 -12.46 15.77 -9.54
CA PHE A 186 -12.72 16.70 -8.46
C PHE A 186 -11.79 16.40 -7.29
N THR A 187 -11.07 17.41 -6.80
CA THR A 187 -10.10 17.28 -5.71
C THR A 187 -10.25 18.46 -4.76
N ILE A 188 -10.41 18.18 -3.47
CA ILE A 188 -10.31 19.17 -2.40
C ILE A 188 -8.96 18.99 -1.72
N LYS A 189 -8.17 20.06 -1.63
CA LYS A 189 -6.93 20.07 -0.85
C LYS A 189 -7.18 20.84 0.43
N PRO A 190 -6.85 20.29 1.61
CA PRO A 190 -6.96 21.02 2.86
C PRO A 190 -6.00 22.22 2.85
N VAL A 191 -6.42 23.34 3.44
CA VAL A 191 -5.53 24.47 3.70
C VAL A 191 -4.50 23.99 4.72
N LYS A 192 -3.22 23.98 4.34
CA LYS A 192 -2.14 23.68 5.29
C LYS A 192 -1.96 24.91 6.17
N GLU A 193 -2.32 24.83 7.44
CA GLU A 193 -1.74 25.73 8.42
C GLU A 193 -0.27 25.34 8.60
N ASP A 194 0.64 26.22 8.20
CA ASP A 194 2.05 26.14 8.60
C ASP A 194 2.10 26.37 10.12
N LYS A 195 2.11 25.29 10.90
CA LYS A 195 2.33 25.29 12.35
C LYS A 195 3.66 24.61 12.68
#